data_AF-A0A933NFH6-F1
#
_entry.id   AF-A0A933NFH6-F1
#
_cell.length_a   1.000
_cell.length_b   1.000
_cell.length_c   1.000
_cell.angle_alpha   90.00
_cell.angle_beta   90.00
_cell.angle_gamma   90.00
#
_symmetry.space_group_name_H-M   'P 1'
#
loop_
_entity.id
_entity.type
_entity.pdbx_description
1 polymer ?
#
loop_
_entity_poly.entity_id
_entity_poly.type
_entity_poly.pdbx_seq_one_letter_code
_entity_poly.pdbx_strand_id
1 'polypeptide(L)'
;MLIATLPSLHRMPLLQRMVNHPDIGGVRYNVGARTALAPREVLARLAEIAQEAGKTLWIDLKGRQLRITKWADPTYGDIEL
;
A
#
# COMPACT_ATOMS: atom_id res chain seq x y z
N MET A 1 -0.90 15.25 12.39
CA MET A 1 -1.44 13.87 12.24
C MET A 1 -0.71 13.19 11.09
N LEU A 2 0.14 12.19 11.36
CA LEU A 2 0.82 11.45 10.28
C LEU A 2 -0.06 10.28 9.79
N ILE A 3 -0.05 10.04 8.48
CA ILE A 3 -0.69 8.88 7.87
C ILE A 3 0.39 8.00 7.23
N ALA A 4 0.46 6.73 7.61
CA ALA A 4 1.46 5.81 7.10
C ALA A 4 0.87 4.83 6.07
N THR A 5 1.60 4.55 4.99
CA THR A 5 1.22 3.50 4.04
C THR A 5 1.56 2.13 4.62
N LEU A 6 0.57 1.25 4.73
CA LEU A 6 0.76 -0.09 5.28
C LEU A 6 1.55 -0.98 4.31
N PRO A 7 2.38 -1.89 4.84
CA PRO A 7 2.95 -2.97 4.05
C PRO A 7 1.87 -3.98 3.65
N SER A 8 2.21 -4.91 2.75
CA SER A 8 1.34 -6.06 2.46
C SER A 8 1.03 -6.86 3.73
N LEU A 9 -0.20 -7.42 3.79
CA LEU A 9 -0.72 -8.20 4.94
C LEU A 9 0.17 -9.35 5.42
N HIS A 10 0.98 -9.96 4.55
CA HIS A 10 1.90 -11.03 4.95
C HIS A 10 3.02 -10.55 5.89
N ARG A 11 3.25 -9.24 6.00
CA ARG A 11 4.23 -8.63 6.91
C ARG A 11 3.60 -8.20 8.23
N MET A 12 2.82 -9.08 8.85
CA MET A 12 2.03 -8.76 10.04
C MET A 12 2.83 -8.11 11.18
N PRO A 13 4.07 -8.55 11.52
CA PRO A 13 4.86 -7.89 12.57
C PRO A 13 5.18 -6.42 12.27
N LEU A 14 5.53 -6.11 11.02
CA LEU A 14 5.81 -4.73 10.59
C LEU A 14 4.52 -3.90 10.57
N LEU A 15 3.44 -4.49 10.06
CA LEU A 15 2.13 -3.86 10.02
C LEU A 15 1.68 -3.46 11.43
N GLN A 16 1.75 -4.37 12.41
CA GLN A 16 1.42 -4.11 13.81
C GLN A 16 2.32 -3.03 14.42
N ARG A 17 3.63 -3.06 14.16
CA ARG A 17 4.54 -2.01 14.62
C ARG A 17 4.18 -0.63 14.06
N MET A 18 3.81 -0.54 12.79
CA MET A 18 3.43 0.72 12.14
C MET A 18 2.06 1.21 12.65
N VAL A 19 1.09 0.31 12.73
CA VAL A 19 -0.25 0.62 13.22
C VAL A 19 -0.22 1.05 14.69
N ASN A 20 0.71 0.58 15.53
CA ASN A 20 0.77 0.99 16.93
C ASN A 20 1.74 2.15 17.22
N HIS A 21 2.41 2.73 16.22
CA HIS A 21 3.36 3.82 16.44
C HIS A 21 2.65 5.09 16.96
N PRO A 22 3.15 5.77 18.00
CA PRO A 22 2.47 6.91 18.62
C PRO A 22 2.29 8.11 17.68
N ASP A 23 3.26 8.38 16.80
CA ASP A 23 3.17 9.52 15.88
C ASP A 23 2.23 9.30 14.69
N ILE A 24 1.82 8.04 14.43
CA ILE A 24 0.93 7.69 13.33
C ILE A 24 -0.52 7.85 13.79
N GLY A 25 -1.25 8.82 13.24
CA GLY A 25 -2.67 9.04 13.55
C GLY A 25 -3.64 8.31 12.61
N GLY A 26 -3.16 7.77 11.48
CA GLY A 26 -3.96 7.03 10.53
C GLY A 26 -3.12 6.14 9.62
N VAL A 27 -3.75 5.20 8.94
CA VAL A 27 -3.07 4.22 8.09
C VAL A 27 -3.72 4.13 6.71
N ARG A 28 -2.91 3.99 5.66
CA ARG A 28 -3.34 3.93 4.26
C ARG A 28 -3.05 2.55 3.69
N TYR A 29 -4.05 1.91 3.12
CA TYR A 29 -3.89 0.73 2.27
C TYR A 29 -3.86 1.11 0.80
N ASN A 30 -2.77 0.77 0.10
CA ASN A 30 -2.67 0.91 -1.35
C ASN A 30 -3.21 -0.36 -2.01
N VAL A 31 -4.31 -0.28 -2.76
CA VAL A 31 -4.89 -1.46 -3.43
C VAL A 31 -4.00 -2.04 -4.55
N GLY A 32 -2.93 -1.34 -4.93
CA GLY A 32 -1.85 -1.87 -5.77
C GLY A 32 -0.91 -2.84 -5.06
N ALA A 33 -1.00 -2.97 -3.74
CA ALA A 33 -0.22 -3.93 -2.97
C ALA A 33 -0.57 -5.38 -3.38
N ARG A 34 0.46 -6.22 -3.53
CA ARG A 34 0.25 -7.64 -3.81
C ARG A 34 -0.22 -8.36 -2.54
N THR A 35 -1.28 -9.15 -2.72
CA THR A 35 -1.91 -9.95 -1.68
C THR A 35 -2.50 -11.22 -2.29
N ALA A 36 -2.51 -12.32 -1.53
CA ALA A 36 -3.10 -13.59 -1.95
C ALA A 36 -4.59 -13.69 -1.59
N LEU A 37 -5.10 -12.78 -0.75
CA LEU A 37 -6.47 -12.76 -0.26
C LEU A 37 -7.38 -11.95 -1.18
N ALA A 38 -8.68 -12.24 -1.13
CA ALA A 38 -9.66 -11.45 -1.85
C ALA A 38 -9.71 -10.00 -1.31
N PRO A 39 -10.01 -8.98 -2.14
CA PRO A 39 -10.01 -7.59 -1.70
C PRO A 39 -10.87 -7.31 -0.47
N ARG A 40 -12.05 -7.94 -0.37
CA ARG A 40 -12.95 -7.78 0.79
C ARG A 40 -12.33 -8.32 2.08
N GLU A 41 -11.68 -9.48 2.02
CA GLU A 41 -11.01 -10.11 3.17
C GLU A 41 -9.84 -9.26 3.65
N VAL A 42 -9.08 -8.68 2.71
CA VAL A 42 -7.99 -7.76 3.02
C VAL A 42 -8.51 -6.53 3.76
N LEU A 43 -9.56 -5.91 3.22
CA LEU A 43 -10.14 -4.72 3.83
C LEU A 43 -10.74 -5.01 5.21
N ALA A 44 -11.41 -6.15 5.40
CA ALA A 44 -11.95 -6.55 6.70
C ALA A 44 -10.83 -6.67 7.74
N ARG A 45 -9.76 -7.43 7.43
CA ARG A 45 -8.62 -7.61 8.35
C ARG A 45 -7.91 -6.29 8.67
N LEU A 46 -7.69 -5.44 7.66
CA LEU A 46 -7.03 -4.15 7.87
C LEU A 46 -7.90 -3.19 8.68
N ALA A 47 -9.23 -3.24 8.49
CA ALA A 47 -10.17 -2.42 9.25
C ALA A 47 -10.18 -2.83 10.72
N GLU A 48 -10.22 -4.13 11.02
CA GLU A 48 -10.11 -4.67 12.38
C GLU A 48 -8.82 -4.19 13.06
N ILE A 49 -7.67 -4.38 12.41
CA ILE A 49 -6.36 -3.97 12.97
C ILE A 49 -6.29 -2.45 13.21
N ALA A 50 -6.80 -1.64 12.28
CA ALA A 50 -6.82 -0.19 12.45
C ALA A 50 -7.76 0.23 13.59
N GLN A 51 -8.93 -0.40 13.70
CA GLN A 51 -9.90 -0.13 14.75
C GLN A 51 -9.37 -0.50 16.14
N GLU A 52 -8.71 -1.65 16.28
CA GLU A 52 -8.05 -2.07 17.53
C GLU A 52 -7.03 -1.04 18.03
N ALA A 53 -6.31 -0.39 17.11
CA ALA A 53 -5.35 0.66 17.43
C ALA A 53 -5.97 2.07 17.54
N GLY A 54 -7.28 2.20 17.38
CA GLY A 54 -7.97 3.49 17.39
C GLY A 54 -7.61 4.40 16.21
N LYS A 55 -7.23 3.83 15.05
CA LYS A 55 -6.77 4.55 13.87
C LYS A 55 -7.74 4.45 12.70
N THR A 56 -7.83 5.51 11.92
CA THR A 56 -8.59 5.52 10.67
C THR A 56 -7.84 4.78 9.56
N LEU A 57 -8.52 3.84 8.90
CA LEU A 57 -8.05 3.21 7.67
C LEU A 57 -8.49 4.00 6.44
N TRP A 58 -7.52 4.44 5.64
CA TRP A 58 -7.70 5.10 4.35
C TRP A 58 -7.46 4.09 3.22
N ILE A 59 -8.35 4.07 2.22
CA ILE A 59 -8.21 3.21 1.05
C ILE A 59 -7.75 4.05 -0.14
N ASP A 60 -6.58 3.74 -0.68
CA ASP A 60 -6.08 4.34 -1.91
C ASP A 60 -6.45 3.47 -3.10
N LEU A 61 -7.42 3.97 -3.86
CA LEU A 61 -7.94 3.30 -5.05
C LEU A 61 -6.98 3.48 -6.22
N LYS A 62 -6.67 2.36 -6.87
CA LYS A 62 -5.93 2.31 -8.13
C LYS A 62 -6.83 2.89 -9.24
N GLY A 63 -6.77 4.20 -9.43
CA GLY A 63 -7.48 4.92 -10.48
C GLY A 63 -6.95 4.61 -11.89
N ARG A 64 -7.32 5.44 -12.87
CA ARG A 64 -6.78 5.34 -14.24
C ARG A 64 -5.28 5.67 -14.24
N GLN A 65 -4.47 4.83 -14.89
CA GLN A 65 -3.01 4.99 -14.92
C GLN A 65 -2.49 4.81 -16.35
N LEU A 66 -1.73 5.79 -16.83
CA LEU A 66 -0.84 5.63 -17.98
C LEU A 66 0.45 4.97 -17.48
N ARG A 67 0.88 3.89 -18.13
CA ARG A 67 2.07 3.12 -17.73
C ARG A 67 3.00 2.92 -18.92
N ILE A 68 4.29 3.15 -18.69
CA ILE A 68 5.34 2.69 -19.60
C ILE A 68 5.40 1.16 -19.50
N THR A 69 5.11 0.46 -20.61
CA THR A 69 5.07 -1.01 -20.64
C THR A 69 6.46 -1.62 -20.80
N LYS A 70 7.36 -0.89 -21.47
CA LYS A 70 8.76 -1.23 -21.69
C LYS A 70 9.56 0.06 -21.76
N TRP A 71 10.74 0.07 -21.16
CA TRP A 71 11.72 1.12 -21.32
C TRP A 71 13.06 0.45 -21.62
N ALA A 72 13.88 1.09 -22.45
CA ALA A 72 15.25 0.69 -22.70
C ALA A 72 16.18 1.74 -22.09
N ASP A 73 17.30 1.29 -21.53
CA ASP A 73 18.38 2.18 -21.14
C ASP A 73 19.14 2.57 -22.43
N PRO A 74 19.18 3.86 -22.80
CA PRO A 74 19.84 4.31 -24.04
C PRO A 74 21.37 4.13 -24.02
N THR A 75 21.97 3.67 -22.92
CA THR A 75 23.42 3.38 -22.85
C THR A 75 23.90 2.23 -23.75
N TYR A 76 23.01 1.54 -24.47
CA TYR A 76 23.35 0.48 -25.44
C TYR A 76 22.97 0.78 -26.90
N GLY A 77 22.63 2.02 -27.25
CA GLY A 77 22.43 2.45 -28.64
C GLY A 77 21.33 3.49 -28.78
N ASP A 78 21.56 4.44 -29.69
CA ASP A 78 20.64 5.54 -29.97
C ASP A 78 19.25 5.05 -30.39
N ILE A 79 18.20 5.72 -29.89
CA ILE A 79 16.84 5.57 -30.41
C ILE A 79 16.70 6.58 -31.56
N GLU A 80 16.87 6.13 -32.80
CA GLU A 80 16.57 6.93 -33.99
C GLU A 80 15.05 6.89 -34.29
N LEU A 81 14.48 8.07 -34.59
CA LEU A 81 13.06 8.30 -34.89
C LEU A 81 12.75 8.13 -36.38
#